data_AF-A0A950N6X4-F1
#
_entry.id   AF-A0A950N6X4-F1
#
_cell.length_a   1.000
_cell.length_b   1.000
_cell.length_c   1.000
_cell.angle_alpha   90.00
_cell.angle_beta   90.00
_cell.angle_gamma   90.00
#
_symmetry.space_group_name_H-M   'P 1'
#
loop_
_entity.id
_entity.type
_entity.pdbx_description
1 polymer ?
#
loop_
_entity_poly.entity_id
_entity_poly.type
_entity_poly.pdbx_seq_one_letter_code
_entity_poly.pdbx_strand_id
1 'polypeptide(L)' 'MDTSDAAYREFQRRVDRLCSLIVASDCSEREIDIERLHLRVQAATLFPDKMQLYDWIYESRFRRLREQFRAPGSATR' A
#
# COMPACT_ATOMS: atom_id res chain seq x y z
N MET A 1 -5.64 26.66 -0.16
CA MET A 1 -5.62 25.20 0.08
C MET A 1 -4.29 24.73 -0.45
N ASP A 2 -3.41 24.25 0.43
CA ASP A 2 -2.01 23.97 0.07
C ASP A 2 -1.95 22.76 -0.88
N THR A 3 -1.23 22.87 -1.99
CA THR A 3 -1.15 21.84 -3.04
C THR A 3 -0.63 20.51 -2.47
N SER A 4 0.19 20.58 -1.41
CA SER A 4 0.70 19.42 -0.68
C SER A 4 -0.42 18.60 0.01
N ASP A 5 -1.46 19.24 0.53
CA ASP A 5 -2.57 18.54 1.21
C ASP A 5 -3.42 17.75 0.22
N ALA A 6 -3.66 18.31 -0.98
CA ALA A 6 -4.40 17.62 -2.02
C ALA A 6 -3.65 16.38 -2.53
N ALA A 7 -2.33 16.52 -2.74
CA ALA A 7 -1.45 15.42 -3.14
C ALA A 7 -1.41 14.31 -2.06
N TYR A 8 -1.33 14.68 -0.79
CA TYR A 8 -1.35 13.73 0.32
C TYR A 8 -2.67 12.96 0.41
N ARG A 9 -3.81 13.63 0.24
CA ARG A 9 -5.14 12.99 0.25
C ARG A 9 -5.32 12.01 -0.91
N GLU A 10 -4.83 12.37 -2.09
CA GLU A 10 -4.84 11.47 -3.26
C GLU A 10 -3.96 10.24 -3.01
N PHE A 11 -2.77 10.46 -2.44
CA PHE A 11 -1.87 9.39 -2.06
C PHE A 11 -2.50 8.44 -1.03
N GLN A 12 -3.15 8.96 0.01
CA GLN A 12 -3.87 8.16 1.01
C GLN A 12 -4.97 7.31 0.37
N ARG A 13 -5.76 7.86 -0.55
CA ARG A 13 -6.80 7.11 -1.26
C ARG A 13 -6.24 5.90 -2.03
N ARG A 14 -5.05 6.04 -2.61
CA ARG A 14 -4.35 4.93 -3.29
C ARG A 14 -3.85 3.89 -2.31
N VAL A 15 -3.35 4.30 -1.14
CA VAL A 15 -2.96 3.37 -0.06
C VAL A 15 -4.14 2.53 0.38
N ASP A 16 -5.29 3.17 0.61
CA ASP A 16 -6.50 2.48 1.07
C ASP A 16 -7.04 1.53 0.00
N ARG A 17 -6.92 1.91 -1.29
CA ARG A 17 -7.22 1.01 -2.41
C ARG A 17 -6.33 -0.22 -2.41
N LEU A 18 -5.00 -0.05 -2.26
CA LEU A 18 -4.07 -1.19 -2.18
C LEU A 18 -4.38 -2.10 -0.98
N CYS A 19 -4.67 -1.52 0.19
CA CYS A 19 -5.11 -2.30 1.36
C CYS A 19 -6.35 -3.13 1.03
N SER A 20 -7.32 -2.53 0.34
CA SER A 20 -8.55 -3.21 -0.08
C SER A 20 -8.27 -4.34 -1.07
N LEU A 21 -7.35 -4.16 -2.03
CA LEU A 21 -6.95 -5.21 -2.98
C LEU A 21 -6.25 -6.40 -2.29
N ILE A 22 -5.44 -6.13 -1.26
CA ILE A 22 -4.80 -7.19 -0.48
C ILE A 22 -5.86 -8.05 0.25
N VAL A 23 -6.89 -7.39 0.82
CA VAL A 23 -7.95 -8.05 1.61
C VAL A 23 -9.02 -8.70 0.73
N ALA A 24 -9.45 -8.04 -0.36
CA ALA A 24 -10.51 -8.53 -1.24
C ALA A 24 -9.96 -9.57 -2.22
N SER A 25 -10.40 -10.82 -2.05
CA SER A 25 -9.82 -11.99 -2.69
C SER A 25 -10.41 -12.25 -4.09
N ASP A 26 -10.02 -11.43 -5.06
CA ASP A 26 -10.00 -11.80 -6.50
C ASP A 26 -8.76 -11.22 -7.22
N CYS A 27 -8.11 -10.22 -6.61
CA CYS A 27 -6.88 -9.63 -7.14
C CYS A 27 -5.70 -10.60 -6.97
N SER A 28 -4.90 -10.75 -8.03
CA SER A 28 -3.70 -11.58 -8.04
C SER A 28 -2.55 -10.92 -7.27
N GLU A 29 -1.65 -11.74 -6.70
CA GLU A 29 -0.43 -11.24 -6.04
C GLU A 29 0.41 -10.35 -6.97
N ARG A 30 0.43 -10.66 -8.28
CA ARG A 30 1.13 -9.86 -9.29
C ARG A 30 0.56 -8.45 -9.41
N GLU A 31 -0.76 -8.30 -9.44
CA GLU A 31 -1.41 -6.99 -9.51
C GLU A 31 -1.16 -6.17 -8.25
N ILE A 32 -1.19 -6.81 -7.07
CA ILE A 32 -0.85 -6.18 -5.79
C ILE A 32 0.59 -5.65 -5.82
N ASP A 33 1.54 -6.44 -6.32
CA ASP A 33 2.95 -6.04 -6.40
C ASP A 33 3.17 -4.88 -7.39
N ILE A 34 2.44 -4.84 -8.51
CA ILE A 34 2.47 -3.72 -9.48
C ILE A 34 1.93 -2.44 -8.82
N GLU A 35 0.76 -2.51 -8.18
CA GLU A 35 0.14 -1.36 -7.50
C GLU A 35 1.02 -0.85 -6.35
N ARG A 36 1.65 -1.75 -5.58
CA ARG A 36 2.62 -1.38 -4.53
C ARG A 36 3.81 -0.63 -5.11
N LEU A 37 4.38 -1.11 -6.23
CA LEU A 37 5.50 -0.45 -6.88
C LEU A 37 5.13 0.95 -7.36
N HIS A 38 3.97 1.11 -8.02
CA HIS A 38 3.48 2.42 -8.43
C HIS A 38 3.32 3.38 -7.24
N LEU A 39 2.79 2.87 -6.13
CA LEU A 39 2.59 3.66 -4.92
C LEU A 39 3.92 4.09 -4.29
N ARG A 40 4.94 3.22 -4.29
CA ARG A 40 6.29 3.55 -3.83
C ARG A 40 6.95 4.63 -4.70
N VAL A 41 6.87 4.48 -6.03
CA VAL A 41 7.40 5.49 -6.98
C VAL A 41 6.70 6.83 -6.76
N GLN A 42 5.38 6.83 -6.59
CA GLN A 42 4.62 8.04 -6.32
C GLN A 42 5.02 8.70 -4.99
N ALA A 43 5.25 7.90 -3.93
CA ALA A 43 5.74 8.41 -2.65
C ALA A 43 7.12 9.05 -2.79
N ALA A 44 8.03 8.42 -3.53
CA ALA A 44 9.38 8.94 -3.76
C ALA A 44 9.38 10.26 -4.56
N THR A 45 8.44 10.41 -5.50
CA THR A 45 8.28 11.64 -6.28
C THR A 45 7.64 12.77 -5.47
N LEU A 46 6.59 12.47 -4.69
CA LEU A 46 5.84 13.49 -3.95
C LEU A 46 6.51 13.88 -2.63
N PHE A 47 7.12 12.91 -1.94
CA PHE A 47 7.63 13.04 -0.57
C PHE A 47 8.99 12.34 -0.40
N PRO A 48 10.04 12.73 -1.16
CA PRO A 48 11.34 12.04 -1.13
C PRO A 48 11.94 11.97 0.28
N ASP A 49 11.78 13.03 1.08
CA ASP A 49 12.31 13.11 2.45
C ASP A 49 11.53 12.24 3.45
N LYS A 50 10.39 11.67 3.05
CA LYS A 50 9.52 10.85 3.89
C LYS A 50 9.60 9.37 3.57
N MET A 51 10.54 8.93 2.72
CA MET A 51 10.65 7.53 2.31
C MET A 51 10.96 6.56 3.46
N GLN A 52 11.75 6.97 4.46
CA GLN A 52 11.93 6.15 5.67
C GLN A 52 10.61 5.96 6.43
N LEU A 53 9.82 7.03 6.56
CA LEU A 53 8.52 6.96 7.21
C LEU A 53 7.55 6.08 6.41
N TYR A 54 7.61 6.16 5.09
CA TYR A 54 6.84 5.29 4.19
C TYR A 54 7.16 3.81 4.43
N ASP A 55 8.45 3.45 4.48
CA ASP A 55 8.89 2.08 4.72
C ASP A 55 8.42 1.56 6.09
N TRP A 56 8.49 2.40 7.13
CA TRP A 56 8.04 2.01 8.46
C TRP A 56 6.54 1.85 8.58
N ILE A 57 5.76 2.75 7.99
CA ILE A 57 4.31 2.76 8.15
C ILE A 57 3.64 1.85 7.12
N TYR A 58 3.85 2.13 5.83
CA TYR A 58 3.08 1.51 4.76
C TYR A 58 3.60 0.13 4.39
N GLU A 59 4.91 -0.05 4.19
CA GLU A 59 5.44 -1.38 3.84
C GLU A 59 5.22 -2.40 4.97
N SER A 60 5.40 -1.99 6.22
CA SER A 60 5.06 -2.84 7.37
C SER A 60 3.57 -3.19 7.43
N ARG A 61 2.67 -2.26 7.06
CA ARG A 61 1.22 -2.51 7.00
C ARG A 61 0.87 -3.49 5.88
N PHE A 62 1.41 -3.28 4.68
CA PHE A 62 1.15 -4.15 3.53
C PHE A 62 1.64 -5.58 3.78
N ARG A 63 2.84 -5.73 4.36
CA ARG A 63 3.37 -7.04 4.74
C ARG A 63 2.43 -7.78 5.70
N ARG A 64 1.97 -7.10 6.77
CA ARG A 64 1.01 -7.70 7.73
C ARG A 64 -0.29 -8.12 7.06
N LEU A 65 -0.84 -7.28 6.17
CA LEU A 65 -2.06 -7.61 5.45
C LEU A 65 -1.86 -8.83 4.54
N ARG A 66 -0.74 -8.92 3.82
CA ARG A 66 -0.42 -10.11 3.00
C ARG A 66 -0.27 -11.36 3.86
N GLU A 67 0.42 -11.27 4.99
CA GLU A 67 0.56 -12.39 5.93
C GLU A 67 -0.79 -12.87 6.48
N GLN A 68 -1.72 -11.95 6.75
CA GLN A 68 -3.04 -12.30 7.30
C GLN A 68 -4.00 -12.89 6.26
N PHE A 69 -4.06 -12.32 5.06
CA PHE A 69 -5.10 -12.65 4.08
C PHE A 69 -4.60 -13.53 2.93
N ARG A 70 -3.29 -13.61 2.70
CA ARG A 70 -2.70 -14.26 1.51
C ARG A 70 -1.64 -15.32 1.84
N ALA A 71 -1.19 -15.45 3.08
CA ALA A 71 -0.29 -16.53 3.47
C ALA A 71 -1.02 -17.90 3.43
N PRO A 72 -0.36 -18.97 2.97
CA PRO A 72 -0.95 -20.31 2.80
C PRO A 72 -1.29 -21.06 4.12
N GLY A 73 -1.57 -20.33 5.22
CA GLY A 73 -1.87 -20.89 6.54
C GLY A 73 -3.07 -20.27 7.26
N SER A 74 -3.81 -19.33 6.65
CA SER A 74 -5.01 -18.73 7.24
C SER A 74 -6.31 -19.50 6.93
N ALA A 75 -6.26 -20.57 6.13
CA ALA A 75 -7.39 -21.47 5.84
C ALA A 75 -7.60 -22.59 6.89
N THR A 76 -7.27 -22.34 8.15
CA THR A 76 -7.70 -23.20 9.27
C THR A 76 -8.15 -22.34 10.43
N ARG A 77 -9.34 -21.74 10.29
CA ARG A 77 -10.33 -21.62 11.37
C ARG A 77 -11.68 -21.15 10.85
#